data_AF-A0A7X5N3A0-F1
#
_entry.id   AF-A0A7X5N3A0-F1
#
_cell.length_a   1.000
_cell.length_b   1.000
_cell.length_c   1.000
_cell.angle_alpha   90.00
_cell.angle_beta   90.00
_cell.angle_gamma   90.00
#
_symmetry.space_group_name_H-M   'P 1'
#
loop_
_entity.id
_entity.type
_entity.pdbx_description
1 polymer ?
#
loop_
_entity_poly.entity_id
_entity_poly.type
_entity_poly.pdbx_seq_one_letter_code
_entity_poly.pdbx_strand_id
1 'polypeptide(L)'
;WQLETDIGSYTRDSQPGTRIETSVFTNPTLKYGVSDRIDLQLNWAPQLQVKTTDRATGARSSLSGGGDIYLRMKARFYESDTASVALLPFVKAPTARTGLGND
;
A
#
# COMPACT_ATOMS: atom_id res chain seq x y z
N TRP A 1 -13.39 -12.77 -10.05
CA TRP A 1 -12.39 -12.18 -9.13
C TRP A 1 -11.07 -12.08 -9.85
N GLN A 2 -10.20 -11.16 -9.43
CA GLN A 2 -8.88 -10.93 -10.01
C GLN A 2 -7.87 -10.71 -8.88
N LEU A 3 -6.68 -11.28 -9.00
CA LEU A 3 -5.55 -10.99 -8.12
C LEU A 3 -4.51 -10.20 -8.92
N GLU A 4 -4.13 -9.03 -8.41
CA GLU A 4 -3.00 -8.25 -8.90
C GLU A 4 -1.92 -8.26 -7.82
N THR A 5 -0.66 -8.45 -8.20
CA THR A 5 0.45 -8.42 -7.25
C THR A 5 1.74 -8.03 -7.97
N ASP A 6 2.69 -7.49 -7.23
CA ASP A 6 4.06 -7.29 -7.69
C ASP A 6 4.99 -8.37 -7.11
N ILE A 7 6.20 -8.46 -7.67
CA ILE A 7 7.31 -9.27 -7.12
C ILE A 7 8.09 -8.51 -6.04
N GLY A 8 7.63 -7.31 -5.70
CA GLY A 8 8.25 -6.39 -4.76
C GLY A 8 8.58 -5.02 -5.36
N SER A 9 8.84 -4.07 -4.46
CA SER A 9 9.26 -2.72 -4.77
C SER A 9 10.33 -2.25 -3.79
N TYR A 10 11.16 -1.32 -4.26
CA TYR A 10 12.17 -0.66 -3.44
C TYR A 10 12.08 0.84 -3.68
N THR A 11 12.01 1.60 -2.59
CA THR A 11 12.04 3.06 -2.61
C THR A 11 13.19 3.54 -1.77
N ARG A 12 13.91 4.55 -2.27
CA ARG A 12 15.00 5.20 -1.55
C ARG A 12 14.76 6.70 -1.54
N ASP A 13 14.46 7.22 -0.36
CA ASP A 13 14.41 8.66 -0.09
C ASP A 13 15.74 9.08 0.55
N SER A 14 16.38 10.10 -0.03
CA SER A 14 17.71 10.56 0.39
C SER A 14 17.69 12.06 0.61
N GLN A 15 17.69 12.46 1.86
CA GLN A 15 17.81 13.84 2.31
C GLN A 15 19.21 14.10 2.90
N PRO A 16 19.64 15.35 3.10
CA PRO A 16 20.97 15.66 3.63
C PRO A 16 21.27 14.99 4.99
N GLY A 17 20.30 14.96 5.91
CA GLY A 17 20.48 14.38 7.25
C GLY A 17 20.16 12.89 7.34
N THR A 18 19.27 12.38 6.49
CA THR A 18 18.71 11.03 6.64
C THR A 18 18.52 10.34 5.29
N ARG A 19 18.74 9.04 5.25
CA ARG A 19 18.32 8.17 4.15
C ARG A 19 17.29 7.16 4.66
N ILE A 20 16.15 7.07 3.99
CA ILE A 20 15.11 6.10 4.26
C ILE A 20 15.01 5.16 3.06
N GLU A 21 15.09 3.86 3.32
CA GLU A 21 15.00 2.82 2.31
C GLU A 21 13.85 1.89 2.69
N THR A 22 12.86 1.75 1.80
CA THR A 22 11.69 0.90 2.00
C THR A 22 11.70 -0.22 0.97
N SER A 23 11.70 -1.46 1.44
CA SER A 23 11.51 -2.65 0.62
C SER A 23 10.14 -3.24 0.94
N VAL A 24 9.28 -3.42 -0.07
CA VAL A 24 8.05 -4.19 0.03
C VAL A 24 8.24 -5.45 -0.79
N PHE A 25 8.09 -6.63 -0.20
CA PHE A 25 8.39 -7.88 -0.89
C PHE A 25 7.30 -8.30 -1.85
N THR A 26 6.05 -7.96 -1.53
CA THR A 26 4.92 -8.06 -2.45
C THR A 26 3.78 -7.18 -1.96
N ASN A 27 2.94 -6.68 -2.86
CA ASN A 27 1.78 -5.85 -2.51
C ASN A 27 0.49 -6.31 -3.24
N PRO A 28 -0.07 -7.46 -2.86
CA PRO A 28 -1.26 -8.01 -3.50
C PRO A 28 -2.49 -7.11 -3.34
N THR A 29 -3.33 -7.11 -4.36
CA THR A 29 -4.68 -6.57 -4.36
C THR A 29 -5.65 -7.62 -4.91
N LEU A 30 -6.52 -8.12 -4.05
CA LEU A 30 -7.63 -8.99 -4.44
C LEU A 30 -8.83 -8.13 -4.84
N LYS A 31 -9.28 -8.25 -6.09
CA LYS A 31 -10.47 -7.57 -6.62
C LYS A 31 -11.63 -8.54 -6.80
N TYR A 32 -12.79 -8.16 -6.32
CA TYR A 32 -14.02 -8.95 -6.41
C TYR A 32 -15.19 -8.07 -6.85
N GLY A 33 -15.71 -8.34 -8.06
CA GLY A 33 -16.92 -7.70 -8.57
C GLY A 33 -18.15 -8.23 -7.84
N VAL A 34 -18.87 -7.34 -7.16
CA VAL A 34 -20.13 -7.62 -6.46
C VAL A 34 -21.32 -7.41 -7.39
N SER A 35 -21.19 -6.47 -8.33
CA SER A 35 -22.14 -6.21 -9.42
C SER A 35 -21.42 -5.54 -10.59
N ASP A 36 -22.13 -5.27 -11.69
CA ASP A 36 -21.57 -4.59 -12.86
C ASP A 36 -21.03 -3.17 -12.57
N ARG A 37 -21.38 -2.60 -11.41
CA ARG A 37 -21.02 -1.24 -11.00
C ARG A 37 -20.18 -1.18 -9.71
N ILE A 38 -20.01 -2.29 -8.99
CA ILE A 38 -19.36 -2.31 -7.68
C ILE A 38 -18.27 -3.38 -7.65
N ASP A 39 -17.03 -2.94 -7.43
CA ASP A 39 -15.89 -3.81 -7.12
C ASP A 39 -15.39 -3.56 -5.70
N LEU A 40 -15.14 -4.62 -4.95
CA LEU A 40 -14.38 -4.58 -3.70
C LEU A 40 -12.92 -4.92 -3.98
N GLN A 41 -12.01 -4.20 -3.35
CA GLN A 41 -10.56 -4.39 -3.50
C GLN A 41 -9.91 -4.46 -2.11
N LEU A 42 -9.30 -5.59 -1.80
CA LEU A 42 -8.54 -5.81 -0.58
C LEU A 42 -7.05 -5.75 -0.91
N ASN A 43 -6.32 -4.82 -0.31
CA ASN A 43 -4.88 -4.66 -0.50
C ASN A 43 -4.14 -4.74 0.83
N TRP A 44 -2.99 -5.39 0.84
CA TRP A 44 -2.12 -5.48 2.01
C TRP A 44 -0.68 -5.73 1.59
N ALA A 45 0.27 -5.27 2.42
CA ALA A 45 1.68 -5.59 2.28
C ALA A 45 2.05 -6.65 3.34
N PRO A 46 2.20 -7.94 2.99
CA PRO A 46 2.47 -8.99 3.98
C PRO A 46 3.77 -8.79 4.74
N GLN A 47 4.78 -8.24 4.05
CA GLN A 47 6.08 -7.95 4.61
C GLN A 47 6.68 -6.73 3.92
N LEU A 48 7.14 -5.79 4.73
CA LEU A 48 7.98 -4.69 4.32
C LEU A 48 9.12 -4.48 5.32
N GLN A 49 10.18 -3.80 4.88
CA GLN A 49 11.27 -3.36 5.73
C GLN A 49 11.56 -1.90 5.45
N VAL A 50 11.63 -1.09 6.51
CA VAL A 50 12.09 0.29 6.49
C VAL A 50 13.46 0.34 7.15
N LYS A 51 14.46 0.85 6.45
CA LYS A 51 15.79 1.14 7.00
C LYS A 51 16.01 2.63 7.02
N THR A 52 16.40 3.15 8.17
CA THR A 52 16.75 4.56 8.34
C THR A 52 18.24 4.66 8.63
N THR A 53 18.94 5.51 7.89
CA THR A 53 20.36 5.83 8.09
C THR A 53 20.50 7.31 8.38
N ASP A 54 21.03 7.64 9.56
CA ASP A 54 21.51 8.98 9.87
C ASP A 54 22.82 9.21 9.12
N ARG A 55 22.91 10.30 8.36
CA ARG A 55 24.06 10.56 7.47
C ARG A 55 25.17 11.36 8.14
N ALA A 56 24.90 12.03 9.25
CA ALA A 56 25.90 12.75 10.02
C ALA A 56 26.75 11.78 10.86
N THR A 57 26.11 10.77 11.42
CA THR A 57 26.71 9.80 12.35
C THR A 57 26.95 8.43 11.71
N GLY A 58 26.24 8.11 10.62
CA GLY A 58 26.24 6.78 10.02
C GLY A 58 25.37 5.75 10.75
N ALA A 59 24.69 6.13 11.83
CA ALA A 59 23.84 5.24 12.60
C ALA A 59 22.70 4.67 11.74
N ARG A 60 22.37 3.39 11.94
CA ARG A 60 21.35 2.68 11.17
C ARG A 60 20.33 2.02 12.10
N SER A 61 19.05 2.13 11.73
CA SER A 61 17.96 1.38 12.33
C SER A 61 17.15 0.69 11.24
N SER A 62 16.46 -0.39 11.61
CA SER A 62 15.56 -1.08 10.70
C SER A 62 14.34 -1.62 11.42
N LEU A 63 13.19 -1.52 10.76
CA LEU A 63 11.92 -2.06 11.24
C LEU A 63 11.28 -2.89 10.12
N SER A 64 10.78 -4.08 10.45
CA SER A 64 10.15 -4.99 9.47
C SER A 64 8.84 -5.56 9.98
N GLY A 65 7.88 -5.79 9.11
CA GLY A 65 6.60 -6.35 9.49
C GLY A 65 5.57 -6.21 8.38
N GLY A 66 4.36 -6.69 8.67
CA GLY A 66 3.21 -6.45 7.81
C GLY A 66 2.76 -4.99 7.87
N GLY A 67 2.19 -4.51 6.76
CA GLY A 67 1.55 -3.21 6.67
C GLY A 67 0.05 -3.26 7.01
N ASP A 68 -0.59 -2.11 6.94
CA ASP A 68 -2.02 -1.97 7.14
C ASP A 68 -2.81 -2.68 6.02
N ILE A 69 -3.97 -3.23 6.37
CA ILE A 69 -4.95 -3.73 5.40
C ILE A 69 -5.82 -2.57 4.92
N TYR A 70 -5.98 -2.46 3.60
CA TYR A 70 -6.86 -1.50 2.94
C TYR A 70 -8.03 -2.23 2.31
N LEU A 71 -9.25 -1.82 2.66
CA LEU A 71 -10.46 -2.20 1.93
C LEU A 71 -10.96 -1.00 1.15
N ARG A 72 -11.05 -1.17 -0.17
CA ARG A 72 -11.52 -0.16 -1.12
C ARG A 72 -12.78 -0.66 -1.81
N MET A 73 -13.73 0.24 -2.03
CA MET A 73 -14.87 -0.02 -2.90
C MET A 73 -14.77 0.91 -4.10
N LYS A 74 -14.85 0.37 -5.31
CA LYS A 74 -15.01 1.16 -6.54
C LYS A 74 -16.47 1.08 -6.96
N ALA A 75 -17.19 2.19 -6.80
CA ALA A 75 -18.61 2.30 -7.15
C ALA A 75 -18.77 3.20 -8.38
N ARG A 76 -19.01 2.62 -9.55
CA ARG A 76 -19.25 3.34 -10.81
C ARG A 76 -20.69 3.85 -10.85
N PHE A 77 -20.86 5.15 -11.08
CA PHE A 77 -22.18 5.79 -11.15
C PHE A 77 -22.45 6.49 -12.48
N TYR A 78 -21.44 6.63 -13.34
CA TYR A 78 -21.59 7.06 -14.72
C TYR A 78 -20.65 6.26 -15.63
N GLU A 79 -21.15 5.89 -16.81
CA GLU A 79 -20.39 5.20 -17.85
C GLU A 79 -20.96 5.55 -19.24
N SER A 80 -20.07 5.91 -20.16
CA SER A 80 -20.31 6.08 -21.58
C SER A 80 -19.10 5.57 -22.36
N ASP A 81 -19.22 5.50 -23.69
CA ASP A 81 -18.12 5.09 -24.58
C ASP A 81 -16.85 5.97 -24.44
N THR A 82 -17.00 7.17 -23.89
CA THR A 82 -15.94 8.18 -23.78
C THR A 82 -15.46 8.44 -22.35
N ALA A 83 -16.25 8.10 -21.33
CA ALA A 83 -15.91 8.42 -19.96
C ALA A 83 -16.59 7.49 -18.95
N SER A 84 -15.94 7.30 -17.81
CA SER A 84 -16.55 6.67 -16.65
C SER A 84 -16.24 7.48 -15.40
N VAL A 85 -17.19 7.51 -14.46
CA VAL A 85 -17.01 8.16 -13.17
C VAL A 85 -17.35 7.17 -12.07
N ALA A 86 -16.47 7.07 -11.09
CA ALA A 86 -16.61 6.19 -9.95
C ALA A 86 -16.16 6.89 -8.66
N LEU A 87 -16.83 6.55 -7.56
CA LEU A 87 -16.34 6.86 -6.22
C LEU A 87 -15.46 5.70 -5.74
N LEU A 88 -14.35 6.04 -5.08
CA LEU A 88 -13.43 5.07 -4.50
C LEU A 88 -13.26 5.29 -2.98
N PRO A 89 -14.34 5.16 -2.17
CA PRO A 89 -14.17 5.20 -0.72
C PRO A 89 -13.27 4.05 -0.25
N PHE A 90 -12.53 4.32 0.81
CA PHE A 90 -11.61 3.36 1.38
C PHE A 90 -11.57 3.46 2.89
N VAL A 91 -11.28 2.33 3.52
CA VAL A 91 -10.92 2.25 4.93
C VAL A 91 -9.56 1.60 5.05
N LYS A 92 -8.80 2.07 6.02
CA LYS A 92 -7.52 1.50 6.41
C LYS A 92 -7.64 0.94 7.81
N ALA A 93 -7.40 -0.35 7.97
CA ALA A 93 -7.38 -0.99 9.28
C ALA A 93 -5.96 -0.91 9.88
N PRO A 94 -5.80 -0.52 11.16
CA PRO A 94 -4.50 -0.40 11.82
C PRO A 94 -3.96 -1.79 12.21
N THR A 95 -3.56 -2.57 11.20
CA THR A 95 -3.07 -3.94 11.36
C THR A 95 -1.55 -4.06 11.20
N ALA A 96 -0.88 -2.97 10.83
CA ALA A 96 0.56 -2.97 10.70
C ALA A 96 1.26 -3.25 12.04
N ARG A 97 2.52 -3.70 11.96
CA ARG A 97 3.41 -3.65 13.12
C ARG A 97 3.53 -2.21 13.62
N THR A 98 3.49 -2.00 14.93
CA THR A 98 3.73 -0.69 15.56
C THR A 98 4.98 -0.02 15.00
N GLY A 99 4.86 1.25 14.61
CA GLY A 99 5.91 2.02 13.94
C GLY A 99 6.02 1.84 12.41
N LEU A 100 5.20 0.98 11.78
CA LEU A 100 5.11 0.84 10.31
C LEU A 100 3.78 1.32 9.70
N GLY A 101 2.72 1.45 10.49
CA GLY A 101 1.39 1.88 10.03
C GLY A 101 0.81 3.02 10.85
N ASN A 102 -0.51 3.13 10.89
CA ASN A 102 -1.15 4.06 11.83
C ASN A 102 -1.15 3.49 13.24
N ASP A 103 -0.74 4.33 14.19
CA ASP A 103 -0.91 4.13 15.63
C ASP A 103 -2.10 4.97 16.14
#